data_AF-A0A5S9LZ17-F1
#
_entry.id   AF-A0A5S9LZ17-F1
#
_cell.length_a   1.000
_cell.length_b   1.000
_cell.length_c   1.000
_cell.angle_alpha   90.00
_cell.angle_beta   90.00
_cell.angle_gamma   90.00
#
_symmetry.space_group_name_H-M   'P 1'
#
loop_
_entity.id
_entity.type
_entity.pdbx_description
1 polymer ?
#
loop_
_entity_poly.entity_id
_entity_poly.type
_entity_poly.pdbx_seq_one_letter_code
_entity_poly.pdbx_strand_id
1 'polypeptide(L)'
;MKPLRKKVGIVFQFPEHQLFEETILKDICFGPMNFGVPQEKAEAKAKEMLKLVGLPESLLSRSPFELSGGQMRRVAIAGVLAMEPEVLVLDEPTAGLDPRGRKEIMDMFYDLHQKANLTTILVTHSMEDAAHYADQMIVMHKGTVKATGTPRELFANRTDMSSFGLDLPETIKFQQTVEEKLGITFPRPLLTMDEMAEALTALYQEDTTS
;
A
#
# COMPACT_ATOMS: atom_id res chain seq x y z
N MET A 1 -26.74 3.36 -1.30
CA MET A 1 -25.48 4.12 -1.43
C MET A 1 -24.88 4.53 -0.08
N LYS A 2 -25.60 5.24 0.83
CA LYS A 2 -25.04 5.64 2.15
C LYS A 2 -24.45 4.49 2.99
N PRO A 3 -25.09 3.30 3.14
CA PRO A 3 -24.53 2.21 3.94
C PRO A 3 -23.23 1.63 3.36
N LEU A 4 -23.10 1.62 2.03
CA LEU A 4 -21.92 1.08 1.35
C LEU A 4 -20.70 1.98 1.56
N ARG A 5 -20.88 3.31 1.51
CA ARG A 5 -19.81 4.28 1.76
C ARG A 5 -19.26 4.25 3.18
N LYS A 6 -20.01 3.70 4.13
CA LYS A 6 -19.53 3.45 5.49
C LYS A 6 -18.65 2.20 5.57
N LYS A 7 -18.94 1.18 4.75
CA LYS A 7 -18.18 -0.08 4.72
C LYS A 7 -16.92 0.00 3.86
N VAL A 8 -16.93 0.85 2.83
CA VAL A 8 -15.82 0.99 1.88
C VAL A 8 -15.22 2.39 1.98
N GLY A 9 -14.01 2.48 2.53
CA GLY A 9 -13.19 3.69 2.52
C GLY A 9 -12.40 3.76 1.22
N ILE A 10 -12.34 4.93 0.59
CA ILE A 10 -11.56 5.15 -0.63
C ILE A 10 -10.59 6.29 -0.38
N VAL A 11 -9.30 6.03 -0.58
CA VAL A 11 -8.23 7.03 -0.61
C VAL A 11 -7.85 7.23 -2.06
N PHE A 12 -8.21 8.38 -2.62
CA PHE A 12 -7.85 8.74 -3.99
C PHE A 12 -6.38 9.16 -4.07
N GLN A 13 -5.83 9.18 -5.29
CA GLN A 13 -4.52 9.75 -5.55
C GLN A 13 -4.49 11.23 -5.14
N PHE A 14 -3.39 11.67 -4.51
CA PHE A 14 -3.25 13.01 -3.91
C PHE A 14 -4.38 13.37 -2.92
N PRO A 15 -4.63 12.54 -1.89
CA PRO A 15 -5.75 12.73 -0.97
C PRO A 15 -5.64 14.02 -0.16
N GLU A 16 -4.44 14.62 -0.05
CA GLU A 16 -4.21 15.94 0.55
C GLU A 16 -5.07 17.06 -0.07
N HIS A 17 -5.49 16.94 -1.32
CA HIS A 17 -6.36 17.93 -1.98
C HIS A 17 -7.83 17.86 -1.50
N GLN A 18 -8.17 16.85 -0.71
CA GLN A 18 -9.51 16.66 -0.17
C GLN A 18 -9.73 17.35 1.18
N LEU A 19 -8.68 17.90 1.80
CA LEU A 19 -8.79 18.62 3.08
C LEU A 19 -9.45 19.98 2.86
N PHE A 20 -10.42 20.34 3.70
CA PHE A 20 -11.18 21.58 3.52
C PHE A 20 -11.62 22.25 4.83
N GLU A 21 -11.54 21.56 5.97
CA GLU A 21 -11.98 22.13 7.24
C GLU A 21 -10.94 23.09 7.84
N GLU A 22 -11.39 23.93 8.77
CA GLU A 22 -10.54 24.93 9.44
C GLU A 22 -9.45 24.29 10.31
N THR A 23 -9.73 23.10 10.87
CA THR A 23 -8.79 22.38 11.74
C THR A 23 -8.73 20.91 11.36
N ILE A 24 -7.58 20.30 11.63
CA ILE A 24 -7.35 18.86 11.41
C ILE A 24 -8.38 18.01 12.18
N LEU A 25 -8.74 18.42 13.39
CA LEU A 25 -9.79 17.74 14.16
C LEU A 25 -11.13 17.75 13.42
N LYS A 26 -11.56 18.92 12.93
CA LYS A 26 -12.84 19.06 12.21
C LYS A 26 -12.83 18.23 10.93
N ASP A 27 -11.72 18.25 10.20
CA ASP A 27 -11.57 17.51 8.94
C ASP A 27 -11.73 15.99 9.15
N ILE A 28 -11.02 15.43 10.14
CA ILE A 28 -11.12 14.00 10.47
C ILE A 28 -12.52 13.63 11.02
N CYS A 29 -13.14 14.52 11.80
CA CYS A 29 -14.49 14.29 12.36
C CYS A 29 -15.60 14.35 11.30
N PHE A 30 -15.35 15.02 10.17
CA PHE A 30 -16.36 15.25 9.14
C PHE A 30 -17.01 13.96 8.62
N GLY A 31 -16.19 12.94 8.32
CA GLY A 31 -16.68 11.63 7.85
C GLY A 31 -17.63 10.97 8.86
N PRO A 32 -17.16 10.64 10.08
CA PRO A 32 -17.98 10.02 11.12
C PRO A 32 -19.26 10.80 11.44
N MET A 33 -19.19 12.13 11.56
CA MET A 33 -20.35 12.96 11.90
C MET A 33 -21.42 12.91 10.80
N ASN A 34 -21.02 12.85 9.52
CA ASN A 34 -21.95 12.68 8.40
C ASN A 34 -22.70 11.33 8.41
N PHE A 35 -22.18 10.34 9.13
CA PHE A 35 -22.82 9.04 9.37
C PHE A 35 -23.56 8.96 10.71
N GLY A 36 -23.75 10.09 11.41
CA GLY A 36 -24.52 10.20 12.65
C GLY A 36 -23.74 9.82 13.91
N VAL A 37 -22.41 9.75 13.85
CA VAL A 37 -21.58 9.55 15.04
C VAL A 37 -21.61 10.83 15.90
N PRO A 38 -21.92 10.75 17.21
CA PRO A 38 -21.88 11.90 18.10
C PRO A 38 -20.50 12.57 18.12
N GLN A 39 -20.46 13.90 18.21
CA GLN A 39 -19.23 14.68 18.15
C GLN A 39 -18.15 14.19 19.12
N GLU A 40 -18.51 13.94 20.38
CA GLU A 40 -17.55 13.44 21.39
C GLU A 40 -16.86 12.13 20.96
N LYS A 41 -17.62 11.22 20.33
CA LYS A 41 -17.07 9.96 19.80
C LYS A 41 -16.23 10.19 18.55
N ALA A 42 -16.64 11.11 17.68
CA ALA A 42 -15.88 11.48 16.49
C ALA A 42 -14.53 12.10 16.86
N GLU A 43 -14.49 12.98 17.86
CA GLU A 43 -13.25 13.60 18.34
C GLU A 43 -12.31 12.58 18.99
N ALA A 44 -12.85 11.65 19.78
CA ALA A 44 -12.06 10.55 20.34
C ALA A 44 -11.45 9.67 19.25
N LYS A 45 -12.25 9.33 18.22
CA LYS A 45 -11.78 8.57 17.05
C LYS A 45 -10.74 9.35 16.25
N ALA A 46 -10.91 10.65 16.08
CA ALA A 46 -9.96 11.50 15.36
C ALA A 46 -8.58 11.50 16.03
N LYS A 47 -8.52 11.58 17.36
CA LYS A 47 -7.26 11.46 18.13
C LYS A 47 -6.57 10.11 17.90
N GLU A 48 -7.36 9.03 17.97
CA GLU A 48 -6.87 7.67 17.72
C GLU A 48 -6.28 7.53 16.32
N MET A 49 -7.02 7.98 15.29
CA MET A 49 -6.59 7.87 13.91
C MET A 49 -5.38 8.76 13.60
N LEU A 50 -5.30 9.96 14.19
CA LEU A 50 -4.14 10.83 14.01
C LEU A 50 -2.85 10.19 14.55
N LYS A 51 -2.94 9.55 15.73
CA LYS A 51 -1.83 8.79 16.31
C LYS A 51 -1.46 7.59 15.45
N LEU A 52 -2.46 6.88 14.93
CA LEU A 52 -2.28 5.71 14.07
C LEU A 52 -1.53 6.06 12.78
N VAL A 53 -1.80 7.23 12.18
CA VAL A 53 -1.05 7.72 11.01
C VAL A 53 0.29 8.37 11.37
N GLY A 54 0.73 8.30 12.63
CA GLY A 54 2.04 8.76 13.08
C GLY A 54 2.16 10.26 13.34
N LEU A 55 1.04 10.96 13.57
CA LEU A 55 1.02 12.40 13.85
C LEU A 55 0.67 12.68 15.33
N PRO A 56 1.29 13.68 15.97
CA PRO A 56 1.02 14.00 17.36
C PRO A 56 -0.32 14.75 17.52
N GLU A 57 -1.02 14.50 18.63
CA GLU A 57 -2.29 15.15 18.96
C GLU A 57 -2.21 16.69 19.03
N SER A 58 -1.03 17.25 19.28
CA SER A 58 -0.80 18.70 19.29
C SER A 58 -1.10 19.38 17.95
N LEU A 59 -1.24 18.63 16.86
CA LEU A 59 -1.63 19.16 15.55
C LEU A 59 -3.15 19.33 15.40
N LEU A 60 -3.99 18.69 16.22
CA LEU A 60 -5.45 18.66 16.01
C LEU A 60 -6.10 20.04 15.88
N SER A 61 -5.58 21.04 16.59
CA SER A 61 -6.11 22.41 16.57
C SER A 61 -5.52 23.27 15.45
N ARG A 62 -4.56 22.76 14.66
CA ARG A 62 -3.95 23.49 13.55
C ARG A 62 -4.77 23.37 12.28
N SER A 63 -4.58 24.34 11.40
CA SER A 63 -5.11 24.29 10.05
C SER A 63 -4.40 23.20 9.24
N PRO A 64 -5.13 22.38 8.46
CA PRO A 64 -4.50 21.39 7.57
C PRO A 64 -3.52 22.04 6.57
N PHE A 65 -3.78 23.29 6.18
CA PHE A 65 -2.97 24.04 5.22
C PHE A 65 -1.63 24.54 5.79
N GLU A 66 -1.38 24.36 7.09
CA GLU A 66 -0.09 24.65 7.75
C GLU A 66 0.87 23.45 7.75
N LEU A 67 0.41 22.29 7.27
CA LEU A 67 1.16 21.04 7.28
C LEU A 67 2.04 20.88 6.04
N SER A 68 3.06 20.02 6.13
CA SER A 68 3.77 19.55 4.93
C SER A 68 2.87 18.64 4.08
N GLY A 69 3.20 18.47 2.79
CA GLY A 69 2.42 17.60 1.88
C GLY A 69 2.22 16.17 2.41
N GLY A 70 3.28 15.55 2.94
CA GLY A 70 3.20 14.22 3.54
C GLY A 70 2.34 14.18 4.81
N GLN A 71 2.35 15.25 5.62
CA GLN A 71 1.48 15.36 6.79
C GLN A 71 0.02 15.55 6.39
N MET A 72 -0.27 16.40 5.39
CA MET A 72 -1.62 16.56 4.83
C MET A 72 -2.16 15.22 4.33
N ARG A 73 -1.34 14.45 3.61
CA ARG A 73 -1.72 13.10 3.15
C ARG A 73 -2.08 12.17 4.30
N ARG A 74 -1.28 12.15 5.37
CA ARG A 74 -1.56 11.36 6.59
C ARG A 74 -2.87 11.78 7.25
N VAL A 75 -3.16 13.09 7.32
CA VAL A 75 -4.45 13.59 7.83
C VAL A 75 -5.62 13.13 6.97
N ALA A 76 -5.51 13.21 5.64
CA ALA A 76 -6.56 12.76 4.73
C ALA A 76 -6.85 11.25 4.91
N ILE A 77 -5.81 10.44 5.04
CA ILE A 77 -5.93 9.00 5.34
C ILE A 77 -6.62 8.79 6.69
N ALA A 78 -6.24 9.54 7.74
CA ALA A 78 -6.88 9.45 9.04
C ALA A 78 -8.38 9.77 8.99
N GLY A 79 -8.80 10.73 8.17
CA GLY A 79 -10.22 11.02 7.92
C GLY A 79 -10.99 9.83 7.32
N VAL A 80 -10.37 9.11 6.39
CA VAL A 80 -10.97 7.89 5.80
C VAL A 80 -11.04 6.76 6.84
N LEU A 81 -9.98 6.53 7.60
CA LEU A 81 -9.90 5.48 8.62
C LEU A 81 -10.84 5.74 9.80
N ALA A 82 -11.12 7.01 10.13
CA ALA A 82 -12.03 7.38 11.21
C ALA A 82 -13.47 6.89 10.97
N MET A 83 -13.83 6.57 9.72
CA MET A 83 -15.13 5.98 9.38
C MET A 83 -15.23 4.49 9.74
N GLU A 84 -14.13 3.85 10.15
CA GLU A 84 -14.01 2.42 10.47
C GLU A 84 -14.50 1.52 9.32
N PRO A 85 -13.91 1.65 8.12
CA PRO A 85 -14.32 0.84 6.98
C PRO A 85 -13.93 -0.64 7.16
N GLU A 86 -14.70 -1.53 6.53
CA GLU A 86 -14.39 -2.97 6.42
C GLU A 86 -13.50 -3.26 5.21
N VAL A 87 -13.54 -2.39 4.19
CA VAL A 87 -12.74 -2.45 2.97
C VAL A 87 -12.09 -1.10 2.71
N LEU A 88 -10.79 -1.08 2.45
CA LEU A 88 -10.03 0.11 2.12
C LEU A 88 -9.51 0.02 0.68
N VAL A 89 -9.88 0.98 -0.15
CA VAL A 89 -9.39 1.11 -1.53
C VAL A 89 -8.38 2.24 -1.59
N LEU A 90 -7.18 1.94 -2.08
CA LEU A 90 -6.07 2.87 -2.17
C LEU A 90 -5.68 3.05 -3.63
N ASP A 91 -5.84 4.26 -4.16
CA ASP A 91 -5.47 4.61 -5.53
C ASP A 91 -4.13 5.36 -5.54
N GLU A 92 -3.06 4.64 -5.88
CA GLU A 92 -1.67 5.12 -5.83
C GLU A 92 -1.33 5.96 -4.57
N PRO A 93 -1.45 5.37 -3.36
CA PRO A 93 -1.31 6.11 -2.10
C PRO A 93 0.09 6.71 -1.89
N THR A 94 1.08 6.26 -2.66
CA THR A 94 2.49 6.62 -2.54
C THR A 94 2.96 7.60 -3.63
N ALA A 95 2.06 8.05 -4.51
CA ALA A 95 2.38 8.97 -5.60
C ALA A 95 2.97 10.29 -5.06
N GLY A 96 4.13 10.71 -5.60
CA GLY A 96 4.79 11.96 -5.20
C GLY A 96 5.54 11.92 -3.86
N LEU A 97 5.63 10.75 -3.19
CA LEU A 97 6.46 10.58 -2.00
C LEU A 97 7.88 10.15 -2.35
N ASP A 98 8.84 10.56 -1.52
CA ASP A 98 10.20 10.03 -1.55
C ASP A 98 10.22 8.54 -1.12
N PRO A 99 11.31 7.80 -1.39
CA PRO A 99 11.38 6.36 -1.09
C PRO A 99 11.11 6.00 0.38
N ARG A 100 11.54 6.84 1.32
CA ARG A 100 11.29 6.59 2.75
C ARG A 100 9.83 6.85 3.08
N GLY A 101 9.26 7.96 2.62
CA GLY A 101 7.84 8.27 2.80
C GLY A 101 6.91 7.21 2.20
N ARG A 102 7.26 6.68 1.01
CA ARG A 102 6.57 5.55 0.37
C ARG A 102 6.53 4.34 1.30
N LYS A 103 7.69 3.91 1.79
CA LYS A 103 7.81 2.75 2.67
C LYS A 103 6.98 2.95 3.95
N GLU A 104 7.12 4.10 4.61
CA GLU A 104 6.37 4.37 5.86
C GLU A 104 4.85 4.31 5.67
N ILE A 105 4.33 4.77 4.52
CA ILE A 105 2.89 4.73 4.21
C ILE A 105 2.45 3.29 3.88
N MET A 106 3.22 2.56 3.09
CA MET A 106 2.91 1.18 2.74
C MET A 106 2.97 0.25 3.95
N ASP A 107 4.01 0.35 4.77
CA ASP A 107 4.14 -0.39 6.03
C ASP A 107 2.96 -0.12 6.96
N MET A 108 2.50 1.14 7.05
CA MET A 108 1.31 1.50 7.81
C MET A 108 0.05 0.79 7.29
N PHE A 109 -0.20 0.79 5.97
CA PHE A 109 -1.36 0.09 5.41
C PHE A 109 -1.28 -1.42 5.56
N TYR A 110 -0.08 -1.99 5.43
CA TYR A 110 0.15 -3.41 5.63
C TYR A 110 -0.08 -3.82 7.09
N ASP A 111 0.41 -3.02 8.04
CA ASP A 111 0.15 -3.21 9.46
C ASP A 111 -1.35 -3.16 9.78
N LEU A 112 -2.08 -2.22 9.18
CA LEU A 112 -3.53 -2.11 9.35
C LEU A 112 -4.26 -3.32 8.78
N HIS A 113 -3.86 -3.75 7.58
CA HIS A 113 -4.39 -4.96 6.95
C HIS A 113 -4.23 -6.18 7.89
N GLN A 114 -3.02 -6.40 8.42
CA GLN A 114 -2.73 -7.55 9.27
C GLN A 114 -3.37 -7.49 10.65
N LYS A 115 -3.38 -6.32 11.30
CA LYS A 115 -3.86 -6.18 12.68
C LYS A 115 -5.37 -6.03 12.78
N ALA A 116 -5.99 -5.34 11.82
CA ALA A 116 -7.42 -5.00 11.86
C ALA A 116 -8.30 -5.94 11.01
N ASN A 117 -7.72 -6.96 10.37
CA ASN A 117 -8.40 -7.84 9.41
C ASN A 117 -9.16 -7.05 8.33
N LEU A 118 -8.55 -5.94 7.91
CA LEU A 118 -9.10 -4.98 6.97
C LEU A 118 -8.83 -5.47 5.55
N THR A 119 -9.85 -5.60 4.71
CA THR A 119 -9.60 -5.93 3.30
C THR A 119 -9.05 -4.71 2.58
N THR A 120 -7.83 -4.79 2.06
CA THR A 120 -7.18 -3.68 1.36
C THR A 120 -7.07 -3.97 -0.13
N ILE A 121 -7.55 -3.04 -0.96
CA ILE A 121 -7.40 -3.06 -2.41
C ILE A 121 -6.43 -1.95 -2.78
N LEU A 122 -5.23 -2.33 -3.22
CA LEU A 122 -4.21 -1.40 -3.68
C LEU A 122 -4.20 -1.35 -5.21
N VAL A 123 -4.41 -0.16 -5.76
CA VAL A 123 -4.15 0.14 -7.18
C VAL A 123 -2.76 0.78 -7.24
N THR A 124 -1.84 0.12 -7.94
CA THR A 124 -0.45 0.59 -8.07
C THR A 124 0.14 0.16 -9.41
N HIS A 125 1.05 0.98 -9.94
CA HIS A 125 1.93 0.61 -11.04
C HIS A 125 3.30 0.07 -10.55
N SER A 126 3.61 0.17 -9.25
CA SER A 126 4.84 -0.38 -8.70
C SER A 126 4.72 -1.89 -8.52
N MET A 127 5.52 -2.62 -9.27
CA MET A 127 5.57 -4.08 -9.19
C MET A 127 6.32 -4.54 -7.94
N GLU A 128 7.24 -3.72 -7.43
CA GLU A 128 7.90 -3.93 -6.14
C GLU A 128 6.88 -3.91 -5.01
N ASP A 129 6.04 -2.87 -4.93
CA ASP A 129 5.01 -2.77 -3.89
C ASP A 129 3.99 -3.91 -4.02
N ALA A 130 3.57 -4.23 -5.26
CA ALA A 130 2.66 -5.35 -5.51
C ALA A 130 3.25 -6.71 -5.09
N ALA A 131 4.53 -6.96 -5.40
CA ALA A 131 5.22 -8.19 -5.04
C ALA A 131 5.43 -8.33 -3.53
N HIS A 132 5.65 -7.22 -2.83
CA HIS A 132 5.99 -7.22 -1.42
C HIS A 132 4.77 -7.27 -0.49
N TYR A 133 3.71 -6.51 -0.79
CA TYR A 133 2.59 -6.33 0.14
C TYR A 133 1.32 -7.11 -0.23
N ALA A 134 1.18 -7.62 -1.46
CA ALA A 134 -0.07 -8.22 -1.90
C ALA A 134 -0.13 -9.74 -1.64
N ASP A 135 -1.25 -10.21 -1.08
CA ASP A 135 -1.56 -11.65 -1.02
C ASP A 135 -2.05 -12.18 -2.37
N GLN A 136 -2.75 -11.32 -3.13
CA GLN A 136 -3.34 -11.60 -4.43
C GLN A 136 -3.18 -10.39 -5.35
N MET A 137 -2.98 -10.67 -6.63
CA MET A 137 -2.83 -9.68 -7.68
C MET A 137 -3.87 -9.93 -8.77
N ILE A 138 -4.38 -8.82 -9.32
CA ILE A 138 -5.28 -8.82 -10.48
C ILE A 138 -4.63 -7.94 -11.55
N VAL A 139 -4.22 -8.55 -12.66
CA VAL A 139 -3.62 -7.83 -13.79
C VAL A 139 -4.74 -7.41 -14.74
N MET A 140 -4.84 -6.10 -14.97
CA MET A 140 -5.83 -5.51 -15.87
C MET A 140 -5.17 -4.94 -17.12
N HIS A 141 -5.78 -5.17 -18.29
CA HIS A 141 -5.37 -4.53 -19.54
C HIS A 141 -6.60 -4.24 -20.40
N LYS A 142 -6.72 -2.99 -20.88
CA LYS A 142 -7.82 -2.50 -21.73
C LYS A 142 -9.22 -2.87 -21.18
N GLY A 143 -9.42 -2.67 -19.88
CA GLY A 143 -10.70 -2.95 -19.20
C GLY A 143 -11.03 -4.43 -18.99
N THR A 144 -10.09 -5.34 -19.26
CA THR A 144 -10.26 -6.79 -19.06
C THR A 144 -9.23 -7.33 -18.07
N VAL A 145 -9.63 -8.31 -17.27
CA VAL A 145 -8.71 -9.06 -16.40
C VAL A 145 -7.90 -10.02 -17.28
N LYS A 146 -6.57 -9.93 -17.21
CA LYS A 146 -5.64 -10.78 -17.98
C LYS A 146 -5.07 -11.92 -17.16
N ALA A 147 -4.82 -11.68 -15.88
CA ALA A 147 -4.31 -12.70 -14.98
C ALA A 147 -4.75 -12.40 -13.54
N THR A 148 -4.86 -13.46 -12.75
CA THR A 148 -5.15 -13.39 -11.31
C THR A 148 -4.36 -14.47 -10.61
N GLY A 149 -3.81 -14.17 -9.44
CA GLY A 149 -3.11 -15.15 -8.61
C GLY A 149 -2.25 -14.48 -7.56
N THR A 150 -1.48 -15.28 -6.84
CA THR A 150 -0.44 -14.76 -5.95
C THR A 150 0.67 -14.07 -6.76
N PRO A 151 1.44 -13.15 -6.16
CA PRO A 151 2.63 -12.59 -6.81
C PRO A 151 3.57 -13.68 -7.34
N ARG A 152 3.80 -14.74 -6.55
CA ARG A 152 4.68 -15.85 -6.97
C ARG A 152 4.16 -16.59 -8.20
N GLU A 153 2.87 -16.91 -8.26
CA GLU A 153 2.29 -17.60 -9.42
C GLU A 153 2.40 -16.74 -10.69
N LEU A 154 2.12 -15.44 -10.56
CA LEU A 154 2.15 -14.53 -11.70
C LEU A 154 3.57 -14.31 -12.25
N PHE A 155 4.57 -14.19 -11.37
CA PHE A 155 5.96 -14.02 -11.76
C PHE A 155 6.64 -15.34 -12.15
N ALA A 156 6.17 -16.50 -11.66
CA ALA A 156 6.68 -17.83 -12.07
C ALA A 156 6.34 -18.15 -13.51
N ASN A 157 5.12 -17.86 -13.94
CA ASN A 157 4.63 -18.23 -15.26
C ASN A 157 5.25 -17.43 -16.42
N ARG A 158 6.24 -16.57 -16.13
CA ARG A 158 6.79 -15.59 -17.07
C ARG A 158 5.67 -14.92 -17.87
N THR A 159 4.56 -14.64 -17.18
CA THR A 159 3.43 -13.93 -17.79
C THR A 159 4.02 -12.70 -18.43
N ASP A 160 3.74 -12.48 -19.71
CA ASP A 160 4.35 -11.38 -20.46
C ASP A 160 3.74 -10.05 -19.99
N MET A 161 4.17 -9.61 -18.81
CA MET A 161 3.77 -8.36 -18.17
C MET A 161 4.10 -7.18 -19.11
N SER A 162 5.19 -7.30 -19.88
CA SER A 162 5.62 -6.28 -20.83
C SER A 162 4.59 -6.06 -21.95
N SER A 163 3.93 -7.12 -22.43
CA SER A 163 2.84 -7.02 -23.41
C SER A 163 1.62 -6.26 -22.89
N PHE A 164 1.47 -6.15 -21.57
CA PHE A 164 0.40 -5.39 -20.92
C PHE A 164 0.81 -3.97 -20.52
N GLY A 165 2.06 -3.58 -20.76
CA GLY A 165 2.63 -2.30 -20.33
C GLY A 165 3.07 -2.28 -18.86
N LEU A 166 3.30 -3.45 -18.27
CA LEU A 166 3.80 -3.63 -16.91
C LEU A 166 5.26 -4.08 -16.93
N ASP A 167 6.00 -3.71 -15.90
CA ASP A 167 7.39 -4.16 -15.71
C ASP A 167 7.45 -5.39 -14.78
N LEU A 168 8.64 -5.88 -14.49
CA LEU A 168 8.90 -6.88 -13.45
C LEU A 168 9.57 -6.22 -12.24
N PRO A 169 9.39 -6.77 -11.02
CA PRO A 169 10.19 -6.36 -9.88
C PRO A 169 11.69 -6.52 -10.17
N GLU A 170 12.52 -5.59 -9.68
CA GLU A 170 13.98 -5.65 -9.87
C GLU A 170 14.61 -6.98 -9.42
N THR A 171 14.09 -7.60 -8.35
CA THR A 171 14.58 -8.91 -7.87
C THR A 171 14.37 -10.02 -8.90
N ILE A 172 13.25 -10.00 -9.63
CA ILE A 172 12.92 -10.97 -10.67
C ILE A 172 13.78 -10.73 -11.91
N LYS A 173 13.99 -9.49 -12.31
CA LYS A 173 14.92 -9.15 -13.41
C LYS A 173 16.34 -9.62 -13.10
N PHE A 174 16.78 -9.40 -11.87
CA PHE A 174 18.09 -9.84 -11.41
C PHE A 174 18.19 -11.37 -11.37
N GLN A 175 17.17 -12.06 -10.87
CA GLN A 175 17.09 -13.53 -10.92
C GLN A 175 17.27 -14.04 -12.36
N GLN A 176 16.52 -13.51 -13.32
CA GLN A 176 16.63 -13.91 -14.73
C GLN A 176 18.04 -13.70 -15.28
N THR A 177 18.67 -12.57 -14.95
CA THR A 177 20.05 -12.28 -15.37
C THR A 177 21.06 -13.29 -14.79
N VAL A 178 20.88 -13.71 -13.54
CA VAL A 178 21.74 -14.70 -12.88
C VAL A 178 21.55 -16.09 -13.50
N GLU A 179 20.30 -16.50 -13.69
CA GLU A 179 19.96 -17.78 -14.35
C GLU A 179 20.59 -17.88 -15.74
N GLU A 180 20.50 -16.83 -16.55
CA GLU A 180 21.09 -16.77 -17.88
C GLU A 180 22.63 -16.82 -17.86
N LYS A 181 23.27 -16.08 -16.96
CA LYS A 181 24.74 -16.00 -16.90
C LYS A 181 25.40 -17.25 -16.33
N LEU A 182 24.75 -17.91 -15.37
CA LEU A 182 25.29 -19.09 -14.70
C LEU A 182 24.75 -20.40 -15.31
N GLY A 183 23.74 -20.34 -16.19
CA GLY A 183 23.11 -21.53 -16.75
C GLY A 183 22.32 -22.34 -15.71
N ILE A 184 21.84 -21.68 -14.66
CA ILE A 184 21.08 -22.30 -13.56
C ILE A 184 19.61 -21.91 -13.66
N THR A 185 18.76 -22.55 -12.86
CA THR A 185 17.35 -22.17 -12.71
C THR A 185 16.96 -22.28 -11.26
N PHE A 186 16.42 -21.21 -10.69
CA PHE A 186 15.91 -21.27 -9.32
C PHE A 186 14.56 -21.98 -9.29
N PRO A 187 14.26 -22.74 -8.22
CA PRO A 187 13.04 -23.55 -8.15
C PRO A 187 11.76 -22.70 -7.98
N ARG A 188 11.90 -21.42 -7.61
CA ARG A 188 10.78 -20.49 -7.40
C ARG A 188 11.21 -19.05 -7.68
N PRO A 189 10.26 -18.14 -7.99
CA PRO A 189 10.54 -16.71 -8.05
C PRO A 189 10.95 -16.16 -6.68
N LEU A 190 12.05 -15.41 -6.66
CA LEU A 190 12.63 -14.76 -5.49
C LEU A 190 12.14 -13.31 -5.45
N LEU A 191 11.20 -13.03 -4.54
CA LEU A 191 10.48 -11.76 -4.51
C LEU A 191 11.16 -10.69 -3.65
N THR A 192 12.15 -11.09 -2.86
CA THR A 192 12.90 -10.18 -1.98
C THR A 192 14.40 -10.33 -2.18
N MET A 193 15.14 -9.29 -1.80
CA MET A 193 16.60 -9.33 -1.82
C MET A 193 17.16 -10.36 -0.84
N ASP A 194 16.48 -10.59 0.30
CA ASP A 194 16.89 -11.59 1.28
C ASP A 194 16.77 -13.01 0.71
N GLU A 195 15.65 -13.32 0.04
CA GLU A 195 15.47 -14.61 -0.65
C GLU A 195 16.55 -14.83 -1.72
N MET A 196 16.92 -13.77 -2.44
CA MET A 196 17.98 -13.83 -3.45
C MET A 196 19.36 -14.07 -2.82
N ALA A 197 19.67 -13.36 -1.73
CA ALA A 197 20.94 -13.51 -1.02
C ALA A 197 21.10 -14.92 -0.44
N GLU A 198 20.05 -15.48 0.15
CA GLU A 198 20.03 -16.85 0.66
C GLU A 198 20.26 -17.87 -0.46
N ALA A 199 19.56 -17.73 -1.59
CA ALA A 199 19.68 -18.63 -2.73
C ALA A 199 21.08 -18.61 -3.36
N LEU A 200 21.69 -17.43 -3.50
CA LEU A 200 23.06 -17.30 -4.01
C LEU A 200 24.11 -17.88 -3.04
N THR A 201 23.90 -17.69 -1.74
CA THR A 201 24.80 -18.24 -0.72
C THR A 201 24.79 -19.78 -0.73
N ALA A 202 23.60 -20.38 -0.90
CA ALA A 202 23.46 -21.82 -1.01
C ALA A 202 24.23 -22.39 -2.22
N LEU A 203 24.11 -21.74 -3.40
CA LEU A 203 24.83 -22.14 -4.61
C LEU A 203 26.36 -22.10 -4.42
N TYR A 204 26.87 -21.04 -3.79
CA TYR A 204 28.31 -20.91 -3.54
C TYR A 204 28.85 -22.01 -2.60
N GLN A 205 28.06 -22.43 -1.61
CA GLN A 205 28.45 -23.51 -0.70
C GLN A 205 28.48 -24.88 -1.39
N GLU A 206 27.55 -25.15 -2.31
CA GLU A 206 27.54 -26.39 -3.09
C GLU A 206 28.79 -26.50 -4.01
N ASP A 207 29.17 -25.39 -4.66
CA ASP A 207 30.37 -25.33 -5.51
C ASP A 207 31.69 -25.49 -4.73
N THR A 208 31.73 -25.11 -3.44
CA THR A 208 32.95 -25.22 -2.61
C THR A 208 33.12 -26.62 -2.01
N THR A 209 32.08 -27.46 -2.06
CA THR A 209 32.08 -28.82 -1.47
C THR A 209 32.27 -29.93 -2.52
N SER A 210 32.42 -29.56 -3.80
CA SER A 210 32.74 -30.46 -4.93
C SER A 210 34.19 -30.29 -5.40
#